data_AF-A0A966VJ46-F1
#
_entry.id   AF-A0A966VJ46-F1
#
_cell.length_a   1.000
_cell.length_b   1.000
_cell.length_c   1.000
_cell.angle_alpha   90.00
_cell.angle_beta   90.00
_cell.angle_gamma   90.00
#
_symmetry.space_group_name_H-M   'P 1'
#
loop_
_entity.id
_entity.type
_entity.pdbx_description
1 polymer ?
#
loop_
_entity_poly.entity_id
_entity_poly.type
_entity_poly.pdbx_seq_one_letter_code
_entity_poly.pdbx_strand_id
1 'polypeptide(L)'
;MNKKNQHKKLSEEFIKGQFIFKQTDRKGDLAVYKKVNRYTKHFTYEVIKISRHDGYEVAGVKIEPAEVYPSSSVWGTYGWTFITYEKALEKFFKLQN
;
A
#
# COMPACT_ATOMS: atom_id res chain seq x y z
N MET A 1 -13.36 -15.08 -25.26
CA MET A 1 -13.33 -15.06 -23.79
C MET A 1 -12.42 -13.92 -23.34
N ASN A 2 -12.98 -12.79 -22.89
CA ASN A 2 -12.17 -11.67 -22.40
C ASN A 2 -11.63 -12.00 -21.00
N LYS A 3 -10.34 -12.36 -20.90
CA LYS A 3 -9.62 -12.27 -19.63
C LYS A 3 -9.58 -10.77 -19.28
N LYS A 4 -10.47 -10.30 -18.40
CA LYS A 4 -10.27 -9.01 -17.74
C LYS A 4 -8.88 -9.06 -17.10
N ASN A 5 -7.95 -8.23 -17.56
CA ASN A 5 -6.66 -8.01 -16.90
C ASN A 5 -6.94 -7.49 -15.49
N GLN A 6 -7.09 -8.42 -14.53
CA GLN A 6 -7.21 -8.05 -13.13
C GLN A 6 -5.79 -7.74 -12.65
N HIS A 7 -5.54 -6.46 -12.34
CA HIS A 7 -4.32 -6.07 -11.66
C HIS A 7 -4.18 -6.89 -10.39
N LYS A 8 -3.03 -7.55 -10.21
CA LYS A 8 -2.72 -8.25 -8.97
C LYS A 8 -2.89 -7.28 -7.81
N LYS A 9 -3.78 -7.62 -6.88
CA LYS A 9 -4.04 -6.77 -5.71
C LYS A 9 -2.80 -6.70 -4.81
N LEU A 10 -2.65 -5.54 -4.18
CA LEU A 10 -1.65 -5.34 -3.13
C LEU A 10 -2.00 -6.26 -1.96
N SER A 11 -1.02 -7.04 -1.51
CA SER A 11 -1.19 -8.02 -0.45
C SER A 11 -1.65 -7.37 0.86
N GLU A 12 -2.55 -8.05 1.57
CA GLU A 12 -3.00 -7.61 2.89
C GLU A 12 -1.89 -7.73 3.94
N GLU A 13 -0.95 -8.66 3.75
CA GLU A 13 0.23 -8.80 4.58
C GLU A 13 1.48 -9.04 3.72
N PHE A 14 2.57 -8.36 4.05
CA PHE A 14 3.86 -8.58 3.40
C PHE A 14 5.03 -8.09 4.26
N ILE A 15 6.23 -8.54 3.90
CA ILE A 15 7.48 -8.12 4.52
C ILE A 15 8.28 -7.28 3.53
N LYS A 16 8.78 -6.13 3.97
CA LYS A 16 9.71 -5.30 3.20
C LYS A 16 10.88 -4.88 4.08
N GLY A 17 12.04 -5.49 3.85
CA GLY A 17 13.22 -5.33 4.71
C GLY A 17 12.93 -5.80 6.14
N GLN A 18 13.12 -4.92 7.12
CA GLN A 18 12.88 -5.19 8.54
C GLN A 18 11.44 -4.95 9.01
N PHE A 19 10.54 -4.58 8.11
CA PHE A 19 9.18 -4.18 8.46
C PHE A 19 8.15 -5.21 7.98
N ILE A 20 7.20 -5.51 8.86
CA ILE A 20 5.99 -6.29 8.57
C ILE A 20 4.86 -5.29 8.36
N PHE A 21 4.12 -5.45 7.29
CA PHE A 21 2.97 -4.62 6.95
C PHE A 21 1.72 -5.48 7.00
N LYS A 22 0.69 -5.01 7.71
CA LYS A 22 -0.63 -5.64 7.76
C LYS A 22 -1.72 -4.61 7.51
N GLN A 23 -2.53 -4.84 6.48
CA GLN A 23 -3.66 -4.00 6.14
C GLN A 23 -4.72 -4.09 7.24
N THR A 24 -5.16 -2.95 7.75
CA THR A 24 -6.23 -2.86 8.75
C THR A 24 -7.54 -2.41 8.12
N ASP A 25 -7.46 -1.54 7.10
CA ASP A 25 -8.63 -0.96 6.44
C ASP A 25 -8.38 -0.80 4.95
N ARG A 26 -9.43 -0.93 4.16
CA ARG A 26 -9.39 -0.66 2.72
C ARG A 26 -10.75 -0.17 2.21
N LYS A 27 -10.72 0.86 1.36
CA LYS A 27 -11.87 1.31 0.56
C LYS A 27 -11.40 1.73 -0.83
N GLY A 28 -11.72 0.93 -1.83
CA GLY A 28 -11.25 1.13 -3.20
C GLY A 28 -9.72 1.19 -3.27
N ASP A 29 -9.22 2.37 -3.64
CA ASP A 29 -7.79 2.67 -3.82
C ASP A 29 -7.16 3.37 -2.62
N LEU A 30 -7.84 3.37 -1.47
CA LEU A 30 -7.28 3.81 -0.20
C LEU A 30 -7.12 2.60 0.73
N ALA A 31 -6.01 2.53 1.44
CA ALA A 31 -5.78 1.53 2.47
C ALA A 31 -5.02 2.09 3.68
N VAL A 32 -5.19 1.45 4.83
CA VAL A 32 -4.41 1.67 6.03
C VAL A 32 -3.62 0.40 6.33
N TYR A 33 -2.32 0.55 6.56
CA TYR A 33 -1.43 -0.54 6.95
C TYR A 33 -0.83 -0.25 8.32
N LYS A 34 -0.85 -1.23 9.22
CA LYS A 34 0.03 -1.25 10.39
C LYS A 34 1.40 -1.75 9.95
N LYS A 35 2.43 -0.95 10.23
CA LYS A 35 3.83 -1.26 9.94
C LYS A 35 4.56 -1.50 11.26
N VAL A 36 5.18 -2.67 11.40
CA VAL A 36 5.90 -3.06 12.61
C VAL A 36 7.36 -3.33 12.28
N ASN A 37 8.29 -2.73 13.01
CA ASN A 37 9.69 -3.13 12.95
C ASN A 37 9.85 -4.47 13.68
N ARG A 38 10.29 -5.51 12.97
CA ARG A 38 10.38 -6.87 13.52
C ARG A 38 11.35 -7.00 14.69
N TYR A 39 12.33 -6.10 14.78
CA TYR A 39 13.37 -6.11 15.80
C TYR A 39 12.99 -5.27 17.02
N THR A 40 12.61 -4.00 16.83
CA THR A 40 12.30 -3.09 17.95
C THR A 40 10.86 -3.21 18.44
N LYS A 41 9.99 -3.87 17.69
CA LYS A 41 8.53 -3.96 17.93
C LYS A 41 7.79 -2.61 17.89
N HIS A 42 8.50 -1.50 17.62
CA HIS A 42 7.87 -0.21 17.35
C HIS A 42 6.98 -0.31 16.12
N PHE A 43 5.84 0.38 16.15
CA PHE A 43 4.89 0.37 15.06
C PHE A 43 4.38 1.77 14.73
N THR A 44 3.96 1.91 13.48
CA THR A 44 3.26 3.07 12.94
C THR A 44 2.10 2.59 12.07
N TYR A 45 1.24 3.51 11.68
CA TYR A 45 0.20 3.28 10.69
C TYR A 45 0.52 4.10 9.44
N GLU A 46 0.29 3.52 8.27
CA GLU A 46 0.52 4.16 6.99
C GLU A 46 -0.80 4.18 6.21
N VAL A 47 -1.31 5.38 5.91
CA VAL A 47 -2.45 5.58 5.00
C VAL A 47 -1.89 5.75 3.61
N ILE A 48 -2.37 4.96 2.65
CA ILE A 48 -1.87 5.00 1.27
C ILE A 48 -2.99 5.15 0.25
N LYS A 49 -2.67 5.82 -0.84
CA LYS A 49 -3.38 5.77 -2.12
C LYS A 49 -2.70 4.71 -2.99
N ILE A 50 -3.41 3.62 -3.26
CA ILE A 50 -2.96 2.50 -4.08
C ILE A 50 -2.90 2.95 -5.54
N SER A 51 -1.74 2.82 -6.15
CA SER A 51 -1.55 3.06 -7.59
C SER A 51 -1.54 1.74 -8.35
N ARG A 52 -1.55 1.78 -9.68
CA ARG A 52 -1.56 0.59 -10.56
C ARG A 52 -0.64 0.80 -11.76
N HIS A 53 -0.12 -0.29 -12.31
CA HIS A 53 0.53 -0.30 -13.62
C HIS A 53 -0.04 -1.44 -14.48
N ASP A 54 -0.17 -1.21 -15.77
CA ASP A 54 -0.78 -2.15 -16.75
C ASP A 54 0.16 -3.28 -17.19
N GLY A 55 1.20 -3.58 -16.39
CA GLY A 55 2.28 -4.48 -16.76
C GLY A 55 3.25 -3.85 -17.76
N TYR A 56 4.46 -4.40 -17.84
CA TYR A 56 5.48 -3.97 -18.79
C TYR A 56 6.56 -5.05 -18.93
N GLU A 57 7.40 -4.95 -19.95
CA GLU A 57 8.55 -5.83 -20.14
C GLU A 57 9.83 -5.06 -19.81
N VAL A 58 10.71 -5.68 -19.03
CA VAL A 58 12.04 -5.13 -18.71
C VAL A 58 13.08 -6.22 -18.86
N ALA A 59 14.07 -6.00 -19.74
CA ALA A 59 15.14 -6.95 -20.03
C ALA A 59 14.64 -8.38 -20.36
N GLY A 60 13.57 -8.50 -21.16
CA GLY A 60 12.97 -9.78 -21.53
C GLY A 60 12.10 -10.43 -20.44
N VAL A 61 11.98 -9.79 -19.26
CA VAL A 61 11.12 -10.26 -18.17
C VAL A 61 9.80 -9.51 -18.21
N LYS A 62 8.70 -10.27 -18.34
CA LYS A 62 7.36 -9.71 -18.29
C LYS A 62 6.90 -9.50 -16.85
N ILE A 63 6.55 -8.26 -16.53
CA ILE A 63 5.91 -7.87 -15.28
C ILE A 63 4.41 -7.77 -15.53
N GLU A 64 3.63 -8.57 -14.79
CA GLU A 64 2.18 -8.57 -14.90
C GLU A 64 1.55 -7.32 -14.25
N PRO A 65 0.39 -6.85 -14.71
CA PRO A 65 -0.31 -5.71 -14.12
C PRO A 65 -0.55 -5.89 -12.61
N ALA A 66 -0.21 -4.87 -11.81
CA ALA A 66 -0.35 -4.96 -10.37
C ALA A 66 -0.69 -3.61 -9.71
N GLU A 67 -1.28 -3.70 -8.52
CA GLU A 67 -1.37 -2.61 -7.56
C GLU A 67 -0.03 -2.38 -6.87
N VAL A 68 0.26 -1.11 -6.59
CA VAL A 68 1.58 -0.66 -6.15
C VAL A 68 1.47 0.13 -4.86
N TYR A 69 2.32 -0.25 -3.91
CA TYR A 69 2.58 0.52 -2.69
C TYR A 69 3.39 1.78 -3.04
N PRO A 70 3.02 2.99 -2.57
CA PRO A 70 3.74 4.21 -2.90
C PRO A 70 5.25 4.15 -2.59
N SER A 71 6.06 4.73 -3.48
CA SER A 71 7.48 4.97 -3.21
C SER A 71 7.66 6.12 -2.21
N SER A 72 8.86 6.22 -1.63
CA SER A 72 9.22 7.33 -0.74
C SER A 72 9.17 8.69 -1.43
N SER A 73 9.44 8.75 -2.74
CA SER A 73 9.43 9.99 -3.53
C SER A 73 8.06 10.67 -3.65
N VAL A 74 6.98 9.95 -3.37
CA VAL A 74 5.60 10.46 -3.46
C VAL A 74 4.89 10.49 -2.09
N TRP A 75 5.65 10.33 -1.01
CA TRP A 75 5.14 10.44 0.36
C TRP A 75 4.73 11.88 0.67
N GLY A 76 3.63 12.06 1.38
CA GLY A 76 2.95 13.35 1.55
C GLY A 76 1.82 13.58 0.53
N THR A 77 1.86 12.92 -0.63
CA THR A 77 0.83 13.02 -1.68
C THR A 77 0.01 11.73 -1.83
N TYR A 78 0.68 10.58 -1.80
CA TYR A 78 0.05 9.25 -1.92
C TYR A 78 0.26 8.37 -0.69
N GLY A 79 1.05 8.80 0.29
CA GLY A 79 1.32 8.06 1.52
C GLY A 79 1.50 9.00 2.71
N TRP A 80 1.01 8.60 3.88
CA TRP A 80 1.15 9.35 5.13
C TRP A 80 1.38 8.40 6.29
N THR A 81 2.24 8.79 7.22
CA THR A 81 2.58 7.99 8.41
C THR A 81 2.02 8.62 9.67
N PHE A 82 1.46 7.80 10.55
CA PHE A 82 0.87 8.19 11.81
C PHE A 82 1.35 7.27 12.94
N ILE A 83 1.47 7.82 14.14
CA ILE A 83 1.88 7.06 15.33
C ILE A 83 0.71 6.31 15.98
N THR A 84 -0.53 6.75 15.76
CA THR A 84 -1.73 6.09 16.28
C THR A 84 -2.70 5.73 15.16
N TYR A 85 -3.56 4.75 15.45
CA TYR A 85 -4.55 4.27 14.50
C TYR A 85 -5.63 5.31 14.24
N GLU A 86 -6.05 6.05 15.27
CA GLU A 86 -7.08 7.08 15.22
C GLU A 86 -6.68 8.19 14.25
N LYS A 87 -5.41 8.64 14.29
CA LYS A 87 -4.88 9.65 13.36
C LYS A 87 -4.80 9.13 11.92
N ALA A 88 -4.51 7.84 11.74
CA ALA A 88 -4.58 7.23 10.42
C ALA A 88 -6.03 7.20 9.90
N LEU A 89 -7.00 6.84 10.75
CA LEU A 89 -8.42 6.83 10.39
C LEU A 89 -8.95 8.23 10.05
N GLU A 90 -8.60 9.26 10.82
CA GLU A 90 -8.93 10.66 10.50
C GLU A 90 -8.51 11.02 9.07
N LYS A 91 -7.27 10.69 8.69
CA LYS A 91 -6.75 10.93 7.34
C LYS A 91 -7.45 10.04 6.30
N PHE A 92 -7.66 8.76 6.61
CA PHE A 92 -8.32 7.81 5.72
C PHE A 92 -9.72 8.27 5.35
N PHE A 93 -10.55 8.63 6.34
CA PHE A 93 -11.90 9.14 6.09
C PHE A 93 -11.90 10.50 5.39
N LYS A 94 -10.97 11.39 5.73
CA LYS A 94 -10.81 12.68 5.02
C LYS A 94 -10.55 12.52 3.52
N LEU A 95 -9.86 11.45 3.11
CA LEU A 95 -9.54 11.17 1.71
C LEU A 95 -10.67 10.44 0.94
N GLN A 96 -11.70 9.96 1.63
CA GLN A 96 -12.85 9.29 1.01
C GLN A 96 -13.94 10.26 0.53
N ASN A 97 -13.92 11.48 1.05
CA ASN A 97 -14.83 12.57 0.68
C ASN A 97 -14.22 13.40 -0.45
#